data_AF-A0A4R8DGU8-F1
#
_entry.id   AF-A0A4R8DGU8-F1
#
_cell.length_a   1.000
_cell.length_b   1.000
_cell.length_c   1.000
_cell.angle_alpha   90.00
_cell.angle_beta   90.00
_cell.angle_gamma   90.00
#
_symmetry.space_group_name_H-M   'P 1'
#
loop_
_entity.id
_entity.type
_entity.pdbx_description
1 polymer ?
#
loop_
_entity_poly.entity_id
_entity_poly.type
_entity_poly.pdbx_seq_one_letter_code
_entity_poly.pdbx_strand_id
1 'polypeptide(L)'
;MSLGLSLLANQKSRRRVRKDSLCPCESGKKYGSCCLEKGIEYTYDREGNVARTVKMDSETREAALGAIGSYQEIFDREAVDDDPLFLEMTLYSEEEIMEKSEEALKYAYGVPDEDLYAFRKLGFIVKKGNRKNVPDKDLLAWDEARKEYFDLFSGKIREEVDLYTEFQNHLENWVIKLIHLYALILYKSEAEFKSTHFYEELNMKSYTLFCLTKHLKTMKATRPLTSHYFNEDTFSLIRTMYENYLQISTIVHYPVQMQKELDAKVGLYLGTHKQEYDCIIDVSSGSKTKIISNKQRAMLDKDFRHENTHLYFTLYGYLSNFIHPDIRVVGHFFKDGYLSHNANKDQITVFYYINLVNVMLLFDLLKSSIFDGQNQKDIKNFTIKVTELLLTVSRMSNDGGDSIIQDRLQKMLSSSLLQ
;
A
#
# COMPACT_ATOMS: atom_id res chain seq x y z
N MET A 1 -27.92 -8.01 -0.14
CA MET A 1 -28.43 -9.40 -0.08
C MET A 1 -27.90 -10.31 -1.21
N SER A 2 -27.20 -9.79 -2.23
CA SER A 2 -26.70 -10.58 -3.37
C SER A 2 -25.41 -11.38 -3.06
N LEU A 3 -24.51 -10.84 -2.23
CA LEU A 3 -23.27 -11.51 -1.78
C LEU A 3 -23.48 -12.82 -1.01
N GLY A 4 -24.66 -13.00 -0.40
CA GLY A 4 -25.02 -14.27 0.26
C GLY A 4 -25.23 -15.43 -0.73
N LEU A 5 -25.46 -15.15 -2.02
CA LEU A 5 -25.75 -16.17 -3.03
C LEU A 5 -24.50 -16.70 -3.74
N SER A 6 -23.42 -15.92 -3.92
CA SER A 6 -22.20 -16.42 -4.59
C SER A 6 -21.38 -17.38 -3.71
N LEU A 7 -21.27 -17.09 -2.40
CA LEU A 7 -20.68 -18.00 -1.41
C LEU A 7 -21.46 -19.32 -1.25
N LEU A 8 -22.78 -19.32 -1.50
CA LEU A 8 -23.61 -20.52 -1.50
C LEU A 8 -23.58 -21.28 -2.83
N ALA A 9 -23.31 -20.61 -3.97
CA ALA A 9 -23.27 -21.25 -5.27
C ALA A 9 -22.10 -22.25 -5.41
N ASN A 10 -20.98 -22.02 -4.70
CA ASN A 10 -19.79 -22.87 -4.78
C ASN A 10 -19.83 -24.11 -3.84
N GLN A 11 -20.86 -24.25 -3.00
CA GLN A 11 -21.05 -25.47 -2.18
C GLN A 11 -21.47 -26.70 -3.01
N LYS A 12 -22.03 -26.52 -4.20
CA LYS A 12 -22.64 -27.62 -4.99
C LYS A 12 -21.66 -28.59 -5.65
N SER A 13 -20.34 -28.39 -5.54
CA SER A 13 -19.35 -29.28 -6.19
C SER A 13 -18.24 -29.84 -5.29
N ARG A 14 -18.35 -29.68 -3.98
CA ARG A 14 -17.35 -30.18 -3.03
C ARG A 14 -17.66 -31.61 -2.59
N ARG A 15 -16.66 -32.50 -2.66
CA ARG A 15 -16.80 -33.92 -2.25
C ARG A 15 -16.35 -34.10 -0.81
N ARG A 16 -17.17 -34.74 0.04
CA ARG A 16 -16.78 -35.04 1.43
C ARG A 16 -15.58 -36.01 1.50
N VAL A 17 -14.67 -35.76 2.44
CA VAL A 17 -13.58 -36.69 2.78
C VAL A 17 -14.17 -38.00 3.34
N ARG A 18 -13.65 -39.15 2.92
CA ARG A 18 -14.13 -40.47 3.38
C ARG A 18 -13.68 -40.71 4.82
N LYS A 19 -14.55 -41.30 5.66
CA LYS A 19 -14.25 -41.56 7.08
C LYS A 19 -13.00 -42.43 7.27
N ASP A 20 -12.74 -43.32 6.31
CA ASP A 20 -11.71 -44.34 6.41
C ASP A 20 -10.35 -43.87 5.88
N SER A 21 -10.29 -42.71 5.23
CA SER A 21 -9.03 -42.12 4.76
C SER A 21 -8.24 -41.52 5.91
N LEU A 22 -6.95 -41.32 5.70
CA LEU A 22 -6.11 -40.53 6.61
C LEU A 22 -6.72 -39.14 6.81
N CYS A 23 -6.64 -38.66 8.05
CA CYS A 23 -7.19 -37.36 8.41
C CYS A 23 -6.35 -36.25 7.76
N PRO A 24 -6.97 -35.26 7.08
CA PRO A 24 -6.25 -34.14 6.47
C PRO A 24 -5.49 -33.23 7.44
N CYS A 25 -5.63 -33.43 8.76
CA CYS A 25 -4.83 -32.73 9.78
C CYS A 25 -3.47 -33.39 10.05
N GLU A 26 -3.08 -34.38 9.25
CA GLU A 26 -1.78 -35.07 9.30
C GLU A 26 -1.48 -35.81 10.62
N SER A 27 -2.48 -36.00 11.48
CA SER A 27 -2.34 -36.72 12.76
C SER A 27 -2.02 -38.22 12.64
N GLY A 28 -1.92 -38.76 11.42
CA GLY A 28 -1.74 -40.20 11.15
C GLY A 28 -2.96 -41.08 11.47
N LYS A 29 -4.06 -40.49 11.99
CA LYS A 29 -5.29 -41.21 12.33
C LYS A 29 -6.29 -41.21 11.17
N LYS A 30 -7.25 -42.14 11.19
CA LYS A 30 -8.40 -42.12 10.27
C LYS A 30 -9.26 -40.89 10.53
N TYR A 31 -9.77 -40.26 9.47
CA TYR A 31 -10.57 -39.03 9.55
C TYR A 31 -11.79 -39.19 10.45
N GLY A 32 -12.49 -40.32 10.35
CA GLY A 32 -13.68 -40.63 11.13
C GLY A 32 -13.48 -40.60 12.65
N SER A 33 -12.31 -41.05 13.11
CA SER A 33 -11.93 -41.14 14.54
C SER A 33 -10.97 -40.01 14.97
N CYS A 34 -10.98 -38.90 14.23
CA CYS A 34 -10.10 -37.76 14.49
C CYS A 34 -10.90 -36.46 14.42
N CYS A 35 -10.79 -35.73 13.31
CA CYS A 35 -11.45 -34.43 13.15
C CYS A 35 -12.97 -34.55 13.00
N LEU A 36 -13.46 -35.62 12.36
CA LEU A 36 -14.91 -35.80 12.18
C LEU A 36 -15.64 -36.05 13.52
N GLU A 37 -15.01 -36.78 14.43
CA GLU A 37 -15.52 -37.02 15.80
C GLU A 37 -15.60 -35.71 16.61
N LYS A 38 -14.71 -34.76 16.32
CA LYS A 38 -14.71 -33.40 16.87
C LYS A 38 -15.66 -32.44 16.14
N GLY A 39 -16.45 -32.92 15.18
CA GLY A 39 -17.39 -32.12 14.40
C GLY A 39 -16.76 -31.22 13.33
N ILE A 40 -15.49 -31.47 12.95
CA ILE A 40 -14.80 -30.71 11.91
C ILE A 40 -15.00 -31.42 10.57
N GLU A 41 -15.74 -30.79 9.66
CA GLU A 41 -16.02 -31.33 8.33
C GLU A 41 -15.01 -30.82 7.28
N TYR A 42 -14.25 -31.76 6.70
CA TYR A 42 -13.39 -31.52 5.53
C TYR A 42 -14.07 -31.97 4.22
N THR A 43 -13.78 -31.23 3.15
CA THR A 43 -14.24 -31.49 1.78
C THR A 43 -13.11 -31.25 0.78
N TYR A 44 -13.11 -31.98 -0.33
CA TYR A 44 -12.28 -31.69 -1.50
C TYR A 44 -13.03 -30.77 -2.47
N ASP A 45 -12.37 -29.75 -3.00
CA ASP A 45 -12.85 -29.03 -4.17
C ASP A 45 -12.59 -29.82 -5.47
N ARG A 46 -12.89 -29.21 -6.63
CA ARG A 46 -12.72 -29.86 -7.95
C ARG A 46 -11.25 -30.08 -8.32
N GLU A 47 -10.34 -29.33 -7.73
CA GLU A 47 -8.90 -29.36 -7.99
C GLU A 47 -8.18 -30.32 -7.02
N GLY A 48 -8.91 -30.86 -6.04
CA GLY A 48 -8.37 -31.78 -5.04
C GLY A 48 -7.82 -31.08 -3.80
N ASN A 49 -7.99 -29.76 -3.66
CA ASN A 49 -7.59 -29.05 -2.46
C ASN A 49 -8.55 -29.37 -1.31
N VAL A 50 -7.99 -29.51 -0.11
CA VAL A 50 -8.76 -29.77 1.10
C VAL A 50 -9.26 -28.44 1.67
N ALA A 51 -10.58 -28.31 1.78
CA ALA A 51 -11.25 -27.22 2.47
C ALA A 51 -11.96 -27.73 3.72
N ARG A 52 -12.14 -26.87 4.72
CA ARG A 52 -13.02 -27.12 5.87
C ARG A 52 -14.05 -26.01 6.00
N THR A 53 -15.24 -26.35 6.49
CA THR A 53 -16.23 -25.35 6.86
C THR A 53 -16.06 -25.01 8.33
N VAL A 54 -15.83 -23.73 8.64
CA VAL A 54 -15.77 -23.23 10.01
C VAL A 54 -17.09 -22.51 10.30
N LYS A 55 -17.77 -22.87 11.39
CA LYS A 55 -18.93 -22.11 11.85
C LYS A 55 -18.45 -20.78 12.39
N MET A 56 -18.95 -19.71 11.81
CA MET A 56 -18.70 -18.34 12.26
C MET A 56 -19.72 -17.99 13.34
N ASP A 57 -19.26 -17.60 14.52
CA ASP A 57 -20.13 -17.02 15.55
C ASP A 57 -20.62 -15.61 15.13
N SER A 58 -21.53 -15.03 15.90
CA SER A 58 -22.14 -13.74 15.57
C SER A 58 -21.15 -12.59 15.52
N GLU A 59 -20.17 -12.58 16.44
CA GLU A 59 -19.18 -11.50 16.55
C GLU A 59 -18.19 -11.56 15.39
N THR A 60 -17.68 -12.76 15.08
CA THR A 60 -16.82 -12.98 13.91
C THR A 60 -17.56 -12.64 12.61
N ARG A 61 -18.86 -12.94 12.53
CA ARG A 61 -19.68 -12.59 11.38
C ARG A 61 -19.86 -11.08 11.23
N GLU A 62 -20.08 -10.38 12.32
CA GLU A 62 -20.19 -8.93 12.33
C GLU A 62 -18.86 -8.28 11.91
N ALA A 63 -17.73 -8.75 12.44
CA ALA A 63 -16.40 -8.28 12.02
C ALA A 63 -16.13 -8.53 10.53
N ALA A 64 -16.47 -9.72 10.00
CA ALA A 64 -16.33 -10.02 8.58
C ALA A 64 -17.24 -9.15 7.70
N LEU A 65 -18.47 -8.88 8.15
CA LEU A 65 -19.36 -7.95 7.45
C LEU A 65 -18.85 -6.50 7.50
N GLY A 66 -18.25 -6.10 8.63
CA GLY A 66 -17.57 -4.81 8.77
C GLY A 66 -16.41 -4.67 7.79
N ALA A 67 -15.56 -5.69 7.67
CA ALA A 67 -14.45 -5.72 6.70
C ALA A 67 -14.93 -5.65 5.24
N ILE A 68 -16.04 -6.32 4.91
CA ILE A 68 -16.69 -6.15 3.59
C ILE A 68 -17.19 -4.72 3.41
N GLY A 69 -17.70 -4.09 4.47
CA GLY A 69 -18.12 -2.68 4.47
C GLY A 69 -17.01 -1.70 4.12
N SER A 70 -15.75 -2.01 4.42
CA SER A 70 -14.60 -1.17 4.09
C SER A 70 -14.45 -0.93 2.58
N TYR A 71 -14.95 -1.84 1.73
CA TYR A 71 -14.98 -1.63 0.28
C TYR A 71 -15.90 -0.47 -0.11
N GLN A 72 -17.05 -0.35 0.54
CA GLN A 72 -17.97 0.74 0.30
C GLN A 72 -17.38 2.07 0.80
N GLU A 73 -16.63 2.06 1.90
CA GLU A 73 -16.03 3.26 2.48
C GLU A 73 -14.82 3.79 1.70
N ILE A 74 -13.99 2.86 1.20
CA ILE A 74 -12.72 3.18 0.52
C ILE A 74 -12.93 3.33 -0.98
N PHE A 75 -13.69 2.44 -1.61
CA PHE A 75 -13.83 2.35 -3.07
C PHE A 75 -15.23 2.75 -3.60
N ASP A 76 -16.19 3.04 -2.71
CA ASP A 76 -17.60 3.32 -3.05
C ASP A 76 -18.31 2.20 -3.82
N ARG A 77 -17.89 0.94 -3.60
CA ARG A 77 -18.49 -0.24 -4.22
C ARG A 77 -18.53 -1.43 -3.28
N GLU A 78 -19.35 -2.42 -3.61
CA GLU A 78 -19.27 -3.74 -2.97
C GLU A 78 -18.00 -4.50 -3.40
N ALA A 79 -17.56 -5.42 -2.55
CA ALA A 79 -16.49 -6.37 -2.87
C ALA A 79 -16.91 -7.29 -4.03
N VAL A 80 -15.98 -7.61 -4.92
CA VAL A 80 -16.15 -8.59 -6.00
C VAL A 80 -15.44 -9.91 -5.67
N ASP A 81 -15.71 -10.98 -6.44
CA ASP A 81 -15.30 -12.36 -6.08
C ASP A 81 -13.77 -12.56 -5.90
N ASP A 82 -12.93 -11.73 -6.53
CA ASP A 82 -11.46 -11.78 -6.45
C ASP A 82 -10.86 -10.80 -5.42
N ASP A 83 -11.68 -10.00 -4.76
CA ASP A 83 -11.23 -9.09 -3.70
C ASP A 83 -10.91 -9.88 -2.41
N PRO A 84 -9.85 -9.50 -1.66
CA PRO A 84 -9.58 -10.10 -0.36
C PRO A 84 -10.70 -9.78 0.65
N LEU A 85 -10.94 -10.66 1.62
CA LEU A 85 -11.93 -10.38 2.66
C LEU A 85 -11.52 -9.21 3.56
N PHE A 86 -10.21 -9.08 3.82
CA PHE A 86 -9.62 -8.01 4.62
C PHE A 86 -8.65 -7.22 3.75
N LEU A 87 -8.94 -5.94 3.53
CA LEU A 87 -8.09 -5.05 2.73
C LEU A 87 -6.71 -4.85 3.37
N GLU A 88 -6.62 -4.96 4.69
CA GLU A 88 -5.41 -4.83 5.48
C GLU A 88 -4.35 -5.87 5.09
N MET A 89 -4.76 -7.04 4.59
CA MET A 89 -3.83 -8.06 4.08
C MET A 89 -3.03 -7.58 2.86
N THR A 90 -3.54 -6.59 2.13
CA THR A 90 -2.80 -5.97 1.02
C THR A 90 -1.84 -4.88 1.52
N LEU A 91 -2.14 -4.30 2.68
CA LEU A 91 -1.39 -3.20 3.26
C LEU A 91 -0.17 -3.64 4.05
N TYR A 92 -0.22 -4.79 4.67
CA TYR A 92 0.76 -5.17 5.67
C TYR A 92 1.26 -6.58 5.34
N SER A 93 2.57 -6.76 5.44
CA SER A 93 3.16 -8.09 5.55
C SER A 93 2.60 -8.83 6.77
N GLU A 94 2.73 -10.15 6.83
CA GLU A 94 2.29 -10.92 8.00
C GLU A 94 2.95 -10.43 9.28
N GLU A 95 4.22 -10.03 9.21
CA GLU A 95 4.96 -9.40 10.28
C GLU A 95 4.34 -8.05 10.71
N GLU A 96 4.02 -7.16 9.77
CA GLU A 96 3.38 -5.87 10.06
C GLU A 96 1.94 -6.02 10.58
N ILE A 97 1.19 -7.03 10.12
CA ILE A 97 -0.13 -7.37 10.68
C ILE A 97 0.02 -7.73 12.15
N MET A 98 1.04 -8.52 12.50
CA MET A 98 1.31 -8.85 13.89
C MET A 98 1.68 -7.64 14.73
N GLU A 99 2.57 -6.77 14.23
CA GLU A 99 2.95 -5.53 14.92
C GLU A 99 1.74 -4.59 15.11
N LYS A 100 0.87 -4.44 14.11
CA LYS A 100 -0.33 -3.59 14.20
C LYS A 100 -1.43 -4.20 15.04
N SER A 101 -1.58 -5.52 15.00
CA SER A 101 -2.48 -6.22 15.93
C SER A 101 -2.02 -6.00 17.36
N GLU A 102 -0.70 -6.01 17.59
CA GLU A 102 -0.11 -5.64 18.87
C GLU A 102 -0.42 -4.18 19.24
N GLU A 103 -0.22 -3.23 18.33
CA GLU A 103 -0.55 -1.82 18.56
C GLU A 103 -2.05 -1.63 18.87
N ALA A 104 -2.94 -2.26 18.11
CA ALA A 104 -4.38 -2.20 18.34
C ALA A 104 -4.76 -2.79 19.71
N LEU A 105 -4.15 -3.91 20.10
CA LEU A 105 -4.34 -4.54 21.41
C LEU A 105 -3.81 -3.66 22.55
N LYS A 106 -2.71 -2.93 22.34
CA LYS A 106 -2.16 -1.95 23.29
C LYS A 106 -3.14 -0.82 23.59
N TYR A 107 -4.01 -0.48 22.64
CA TYR A 107 -4.96 0.62 22.77
C TYR A 107 -6.42 0.15 22.91
N ALA A 108 -6.67 -1.15 22.86
CA ALA A 108 -7.99 -1.72 23.06
C ALA A 108 -8.39 -1.64 24.53
N TYR A 109 -9.54 -1.03 24.80
CA TYR A 109 -10.04 -0.88 26.16
C TYR A 109 -10.24 -2.25 26.83
N GLY A 110 -9.59 -2.46 27.97
CA GLY A 110 -9.74 -3.68 28.77
C GLY A 110 -8.88 -4.87 28.32
N VAL A 111 -7.89 -4.67 27.44
CA VAL A 111 -6.80 -5.64 27.26
C VAL A 111 -5.73 -5.35 28.32
N PRO A 112 -5.49 -6.27 29.27
CA PRO A 112 -4.40 -6.11 30.24
C PRO A 112 -3.04 -6.13 29.54
N ASP A 113 -2.10 -5.29 29.97
CA ASP A 113 -0.78 -5.18 29.35
C ASP A 113 0.02 -6.50 29.42
N GLU A 114 -0.25 -7.36 30.41
CA GLU A 114 0.35 -8.69 30.46
C GLU A 114 -0.15 -9.61 29.34
N ASP A 115 -1.40 -9.45 28.89
CA ASP A 115 -1.95 -10.20 27.78
C ASP A 115 -1.34 -9.71 26.46
N LEU A 116 -1.05 -8.41 26.35
CA LEU A 116 -0.32 -7.84 25.23
C LEU A 116 1.10 -8.39 25.14
N TYR A 117 1.81 -8.43 26.27
CA TYR A 117 3.15 -9.00 26.34
C TYR A 117 3.18 -10.49 25.97
N ALA A 118 2.21 -11.27 26.48
CA ALA A 118 2.07 -12.67 26.13
C ALA A 118 1.73 -12.87 24.65
N PHE A 119 0.89 -12.01 24.07
CA PHE A 119 0.60 -12.02 22.64
C PHE A 119 1.85 -11.74 21.80
N ARG A 120 2.65 -10.72 22.16
CA ARG A 120 3.92 -10.42 21.49
C ARG A 120 4.88 -11.61 21.51
N LYS A 121 4.93 -12.34 22.63
CA LYS A 121 5.85 -13.48 22.80
C LYS A 121 5.38 -14.75 22.06
N LEU A 122 4.07 -14.93 21.89
CA LEU A 122 3.49 -16.23 21.51
C LEU A 122 2.64 -16.21 20.23
N GLY A 123 2.20 -15.04 19.77
CA GLY A 123 1.44 -14.85 18.53
C GLY A 123 -0.05 -15.23 18.59
N PHE A 124 -0.60 -15.54 19.77
CA PHE A 124 -2.02 -15.85 19.96
C PHE A 124 -2.55 -15.22 21.25
N ILE A 125 -3.87 -15.01 21.39
CA ILE A 125 -4.49 -14.49 22.62
C ILE A 125 -5.34 -15.57 23.29
N VAL A 126 -5.23 -15.68 24.62
CA VAL A 126 -6.10 -16.52 25.43
C VAL A 126 -7.05 -15.65 26.27
N LYS A 127 -8.35 -15.84 26.06
CA LYS A 127 -9.45 -15.25 26.85
C LYS A 127 -10.36 -16.36 27.40
N LYS A 128 -11.21 -16.01 28.35
CA LYS A 128 -12.15 -16.94 28.98
C LYS A 128 -13.01 -17.72 27.97
N GLY A 129 -13.40 -17.08 26.86
CA GLY A 129 -14.25 -17.68 25.83
C GLY A 129 -13.56 -18.72 24.94
N ASN A 130 -12.25 -18.55 24.66
CA ASN A 130 -11.52 -19.43 23.75
C ASN A 130 -10.60 -20.43 24.47
N ARG A 131 -10.36 -20.28 25.79
CA ARG A 131 -9.44 -21.13 26.58
C ARG A 131 -9.68 -22.64 26.40
N LYS A 132 -10.94 -23.07 26.28
CA LYS A 132 -11.33 -24.47 26.06
C LYS A 132 -10.93 -25.04 24.69
N ASN A 133 -10.58 -24.19 23.75
CA ASN A 133 -10.18 -24.53 22.38
C ASN A 133 -8.66 -24.39 22.17
N VAL A 134 -7.89 -24.01 23.21
CA VAL A 134 -6.44 -23.80 23.15
C VAL A 134 -5.73 -25.03 23.76
N PRO A 135 -4.68 -25.60 23.12
CA PRO A 135 -3.91 -26.71 23.68
C PRO A 135 -3.24 -26.39 25.04
N ASP A 136 -3.14 -27.37 25.94
CA ASP A 136 -2.60 -27.19 27.31
C ASP A 136 -1.17 -26.63 27.36
N LYS A 137 -0.32 -27.03 26.40
CA LYS A 137 1.05 -26.53 26.26
C LYS A 137 1.08 -25.01 26.03
N ASP A 138 0.16 -24.52 25.22
CA ASP A 138 0.09 -23.12 24.82
C ASP A 138 -0.53 -22.27 25.94
N LEU A 139 -1.40 -22.86 26.78
CA LEU A 139 -1.91 -22.24 28.01
C LEU A 139 -0.81 -22.01 29.06
N LEU A 140 0.09 -22.98 29.25
CA LEU A 140 1.23 -22.86 30.16
C LEU A 140 2.18 -21.74 29.72
N ALA A 141 2.56 -21.74 28.44
CA ALA A 141 3.42 -20.70 27.87
C ALA A 141 2.78 -19.30 28.00
N TRP A 142 1.46 -19.20 27.79
CA TRP A 142 0.69 -17.97 27.97
C TRP A 142 0.75 -17.45 29.40
N ASP A 143 0.48 -18.31 30.39
CA ASP A 143 0.47 -17.91 31.80
C ASP A 143 1.89 -17.54 32.30
N GLU A 144 2.95 -18.18 31.77
CA GLU A 144 4.36 -17.83 32.04
C GLU A 144 4.77 -16.47 31.46
N ALA A 145 4.36 -16.17 30.22
CA ALA A 145 4.64 -14.89 29.58
C ALA A 145 3.96 -13.72 30.31
N ARG A 146 2.72 -13.92 30.80
CA ARG A 146 2.04 -12.92 31.63
C ARG A 146 2.77 -12.66 32.95
N LYS A 147 3.35 -13.70 33.55
CA LYS A 147 4.13 -13.59 34.79
C LYS A 147 5.40 -12.74 34.58
N GLU A 148 6.10 -12.98 33.48
CA GLU A 148 7.30 -12.22 33.09
C GLU A 148 7.02 -10.72 32.84
N TYR A 149 5.84 -10.39 32.32
CA TYR A 149 5.41 -8.99 32.17
C TYR A 149 5.34 -8.26 33.52
N PHE A 150 4.72 -8.87 34.53
CA PHE A 150 4.58 -8.27 35.86
C PHE A 150 5.94 -8.07 36.55
N ASP A 151 6.97 -8.80 36.14
CA ASP A 151 8.33 -8.64 36.65
C ASP A 151 9.05 -7.41 36.05
N LEU A 152 8.56 -6.82 34.94
CA LEU A 152 9.37 -5.91 34.12
C LEU A 152 8.85 -4.46 34.00
N PHE A 153 7.54 -4.16 34.05
CA PHE A 153 7.07 -2.81 33.70
C PHE A 153 5.82 -2.32 34.45
N SER A 154 5.84 -1.06 34.91
CA SER A 154 4.65 -0.32 35.38
C SER A 154 4.67 1.17 34.96
N GLY A 155 3.61 1.62 34.27
CA GLY A 155 3.20 3.02 33.98
C GLY A 155 3.75 3.67 32.69
N LYS A 156 3.08 4.54 31.89
CA LYS A 156 1.73 5.17 31.84
C LYS A 156 1.43 5.72 30.40
N ILE A 157 0.14 5.65 30.00
CA ILE A 157 -0.83 6.56 29.31
C ILE A 157 -0.45 7.62 28.22
N ARG A 158 -1.36 7.74 27.23
CA ARG A 158 -1.47 8.49 25.95
C ARG A 158 -2.16 9.88 26.06
N GLU A 159 -2.03 10.75 25.05
CA GLU A 159 -2.65 12.10 24.94
C GLU A 159 -3.66 12.28 23.77
N GLU A 160 -4.53 13.30 23.90
CA GLU A 160 -5.66 13.70 23.03
C GLU A 160 -5.32 14.78 21.97
N VAL A 161 -6.21 14.95 20.97
CA VAL A 161 -5.97 15.59 19.67
C VAL A 161 -6.90 16.81 19.41
N ASP A 162 -6.39 17.86 18.75
CA ASP A 162 -7.01 19.18 18.43
C ASP A 162 -7.59 19.29 16.98
N LEU A 163 -8.42 20.30 16.69
CA LEU A 163 -9.15 20.59 15.43
C LEU A 163 -8.27 20.86 14.19
N TYR A 164 -7.06 21.41 14.33
CA TYR A 164 -6.10 21.50 13.19
C TYR A 164 -5.78 20.10 12.65
N THR A 165 -5.84 19.12 13.53
CA THR A 165 -5.67 17.71 13.21
C THR A 165 -6.81 17.17 12.36
N GLU A 166 -8.04 17.70 12.41
CA GLU A 166 -9.14 17.15 11.60
C GLU A 166 -8.92 17.37 10.10
N PHE A 167 -8.45 18.55 9.70
CA PHE A 167 -8.10 18.84 8.30
C PHE A 167 -6.87 18.06 7.84
N GLN A 168 -5.85 17.98 8.69
CA GLN A 168 -4.67 17.13 8.46
C GLN A 168 -5.08 15.66 8.30
N ASN A 169 -5.92 15.16 9.19
CA ASN A 169 -6.46 13.80 9.18
C ASN A 169 -7.24 13.54 7.90
N HIS A 170 -7.95 14.53 7.36
CA HIS A 170 -8.65 14.36 6.09
C HIS A 170 -7.68 14.11 4.92
N LEU A 171 -6.60 14.89 4.83
CA LEU A 171 -5.56 14.67 3.81
C LEU A 171 -4.79 13.36 4.02
N GLU A 172 -4.48 13.03 5.28
CA GLU A 172 -3.84 11.77 5.67
C GLU A 172 -4.72 10.55 5.34
N ASN A 173 -6.02 10.64 5.61
CA ASN A 173 -6.98 9.58 5.28
C ASN A 173 -6.99 9.28 3.79
N TRP A 174 -6.86 10.30 2.93
CA TRP A 174 -6.71 10.10 1.49
C TRP A 174 -5.41 9.40 1.11
N VAL A 175 -4.30 9.70 1.79
CA VAL A 175 -3.06 8.93 1.64
C VAL A 175 -3.29 7.46 1.98
N ILE A 176 -3.97 7.16 3.08
CA ILE A 176 -4.29 5.77 3.48
C ILE A 176 -5.13 5.07 2.41
N LYS A 177 -6.21 5.72 1.93
CA LYS A 177 -7.05 5.16 0.86
C LYS A 177 -6.25 4.90 -0.42
N LEU A 178 -5.33 5.80 -0.79
CA LEU A 178 -4.45 5.61 -1.95
C LEU A 178 -3.50 4.42 -1.76
N ILE A 179 -2.95 4.21 -0.56
CA ILE A 179 -2.14 3.02 -0.24
C ILE A 179 -2.97 1.75 -0.48
N HIS A 180 -4.24 1.71 -0.02
CA HIS A 180 -5.14 0.59 -0.27
C HIS A 180 -5.40 0.36 -1.76
N LEU A 181 -5.62 1.41 -2.54
CA LEU A 181 -5.82 1.30 -3.98
C LEU A 181 -4.61 0.65 -4.66
N TYR A 182 -3.40 1.15 -4.42
CA TYR A 182 -2.20 0.57 -5.04
C TYR A 182 -1.94 -0.86 -4.56
N ALA A 183 -2.17 -1.12 -3.28
CA ALA A 183 -2.00 -2.45 -2.70
C ALA A 183 -2.97 -3.46 -3.33
N LEU A 184 -4.23 -3.09 -3.55
CA LEU A 184 -5.21 -3.94 -4.22
C LEU A 184 -4.85 -4.19 -5.68
N ILE A 185 -4.43 -3.15 -6.41
CA ILE A 185 -3.98 -3.27 -7.80
C ILE A 185 -2.80 -4.24 -7.90
N LEU A 186 -1.81 -4.11 -7.01
CA LEU A 186 -0.63 -4.97 -6.99
C LEU A 186 -0.98 -6.39 -6.58
N TYR A 187 -1.78 -6.59 -5.53
CA TYR A 187 -2.26 -7.91 -5.10
C TYR A 187 -2.91 -8.69 -6.24
N LYS A 188 -3.78 -8.04 -7.03
CA LYS A 188 -4.42 -8.66 -8.20
C LYS A 188 -3.44 -8.98 -9.34
N SER A 189 -2.30 -8.29 -9.38
CA SER A 189 -1.28 -8.44 -10.43
C SER A 189 -0.12 -9.36 -10.02
N GLU A 190 0.07 -9.65 -8.73
CA GLU A 190 1.20 -10.45 -8.21
C GLU A 190 1.21 -11.88 -8.74
N ALA A 191 0.04 -12.48 -8.93
CA ALA A 191 -0.10 -13.85 -9.43
C ALA A 191 0.47 -14.04 -10.86
N GLU A 192 0.67 -12.96 -11.61
CA GLU A 192 1.16 -12.98 -12.98
C GLU A 192 2.68 -13.14 -13.10
N PHE A 193 3.45 -12.94 -12.03
CA PHE A 193 4.92 -12.94 -12.07
C PHE A 193 5.48 -14.08 -11.22
N LYS A 194 6.15 -15.04 -11.88
CA LYS A 194 6.71 -16.24 -11.25
C LYS A 194 8.18 -16.48 -11.64
N SER A 195 8.95 -15.43 -11.83
CA SER A 195 10.40 -15.57 -12.02
C SER A 195 11.18 -15.42 -10.72
N THR A 196 12.24 -16.22 -10.59
CA THR A 196 13.27 -16.08 -9.55
C THR A 196 14.28 -14.97 -9.88
N HIS A 197 14.33 -14.52 -11.13
CA HIS A 197 15.30 -13.54 -11.62
C HIS A 197 14.59 -12.37 -12.32
N PHE A 198 14.73 -11.17 -11.75
CA PHE A 198 14.01 -9.96 -12.15
C PHE A 198 14.10 -9.59 -13.64
N TYR A 199 15.19 -9.96 -14.32
CA TYR A 199 15.45 -9.57 -15.71
C TYR A 199 14.85 -10.53 -16.77
N GLU A 200 14.36 -11.72 -16.38
CA GLU A 200 13.88 -12.72 -17.34
C GLU A 200 12.48 -12.42 -17.88
N GLU A 201 11.64 -11.72 -17.10
CA GLU A 201 10.25 -11.38 -17.45
C GLU A 201 10.04 -9.87 -17.61
N LEU A 202 11.12 -9.09 -17.73
CA LEU A 202 11.08 -7.64 -17.65
C LEU A 202 10.53 -7.00 -18.94
N ASN A 203 9.24 -6.67 -18.91
CA ASN A 203 8.51 -5.91 -19.93
C ASN A 203 7.88 -4.64 -19.34
N MET A 204 7.25 -3.80 -20.18
CA MET A 204 6.60 -2.55 -19.73
C MET A 204 5.54 -2.74 -18.63
N LYS A 205 4.77 -3.83 -18.64
CA LYS A 205 3.79 -4.13 -17.59
C LYS A 205 4.50 -4.43 -16.27
N SER A 206 5.45 -5.36 -16.29
CA SER A 206 6.25 -5.71 -15.10
C SER A 206 7.03 -4.53 -14.53
N TYR A 207 7.55 -3.65 -15.38
CA TYR A 207 8.30 -2.47 -14.96
C TYR A 207 7.39 -1.39 -14.38
N THR A 208 6.19 -1.21 -14.95
CA THR A 208 5.15 -0.35 -14.37
C THR A 208 4.76 -0.85 -12.98
N LEU A 209 4.53 -2.15 -12.82
CA LEU A 209 4.22 -2.76 -11.53
C LEU A 209 5.38 -2.62 -10.55
N PHE A 210 6.63 -2.78 -10.99
CA PHE A 210 7.80 -2.50 -10.16
C PHE A 210 7.83 -1.04 -9.67
N CYS A 211 7.59 -0.07 -10.56
CA CYS A 211 7.50 1.34 -10.19
C CYS A 211 6.37 1.59 -9.20
N LEU A 212 5.20 0.96 -9.38
CA LEU A 212 4.07 1.03 -8.45
C LEU A 212 4.38 0.38 -7.11
N THR A 213 5.06 -0.76 -7.08
CA THR A 213 5.50 -1.43 -5.84
C THR A 213 6.47 -0.55 -5.08
N LYS A 214 7.45 0.06 -5.77
CA LYS A 214 8.38 1.01 -5.15
C LYS A 214 7.64 2.25 -4.64
N HIS A 215 6.67 2.76 -5.39
CA HIS A 215 5.83 3.88 -5.00
C HIS A 215 5.00 3.55 -3.75
N LEU A 216 4.30 2.41 -3.72
CA LEU A 216 3.55 1.91 -2.57
C LEU A 216 4.45 1.76 -1.34
N LYS A 217 5.62 1.11 -1.48
CA LYS A 217 6.58 0.99 -0.37
C LYS A 217 7.04 2.34 0.16
N THR A 218 7.26 3.31 -0.74
CA THR A 218 7.60 4.68 -0.36
C THR A 218 6.45 5.33 0.42
N MET A 219 5.20 5.18 -0.03
CA MET A 219 4.01 5.70 0.69
C MET A 219 3.81 5.03 2.05
N LYS A 220 4.03 3.72 2.16
CA LYS A 220 3.99 3.00 3.44
C LYS A 220 5.04 3.55 4.40
N ALA A 221 6.23 3.93 3.91
CA ALA A 221 7.27 4.56 4.72
C ALA A 221 6.98 6.02 5.09
N THR A 222 6.33 6.81 4.21
CA THR A 222 5.97 8.20 4.54
C THR A 222 4.99 8.27 5.71
N ARG A 223 4.09 7.30 5.86
CA ARG A 223 3.05 7.33 6.90
C ARG A 223 3.63 7.42 8.33
N PRO A 224 4.44 6.45 8.82
CA PRO A 224 5.01 6.56 10.17
C PRO A 224 5.90 7.80 10.33
N LEU A 225 6.63 8.21 9.29
CA LEU A 225 7.42 9.44 9.33
C LEU A 225 6.54 10.67 9.57
N THR A 226 5.44 10.80 8.83
CA THR A 226 4.48 11.90 9.03
C THR A 226 3.78 11.83 10.38
N SER A 227 3.37 10.65 10.85
CA SER A 227 2.73 10.50 12.16
C SER A 227 3.66 10.83 13.33
N HIS A 228 4.97 10.77 13.11
CA HIS A 228 6.01 11.18 14.07
C HIS A 228 6.65 12.53 13.72
N TYR A 229 6.04 13.31 12.83
CA TYR A 229 6.45 14.66 12.44
C TYR A 229 7.86 14.78 11.81
N PHE A 230 8.37 13.71 11.19
CA PHE A 230 9.60 13.73 10.39
C PHE A 230 9.33 14.24 8.97
N ASN A 231 8.98 15.52 8.86
CA ASN A 231 8.49 16.11 7.60
C ASN A 231 9.60 16.27 6.55
N GLU A 232 10.82 16.58 6.96
CA GLU A 232 11.99 16.77 6.10
C GLU A 232 12.38 15.45 5.40
N ASP A 233 12.39 14.35 6.15
CA ASP A 233 12.59 13.00 5.60
C ASP A 233 11.43 12.60 4.69
N THR A 234 10.20 13.01 5.05
CA THR A 234 9.04 12.78 4.19
C THR A 234 9.16 13.54 2.86
N PHE A 235 9.59 14.80 2.84
CA PHE A 235 9.84 15.54 1.59
C PHE A 235 10.87 14.83 0.70
N SER A 236 11.92 14.26 1.30
CA SER A 236 12.89 13.43 0.58
C SER A 236 12.24 12.20 -0.08
N LEU A 237 11.28 11.55 0.59
CA LEU A 237 10.53 10.42 0.03
C LEU A 237 9.52 10.85 -1.04
N ILE A 238 8.89 12.03 -0.92
CA ILE A 238 8.01 12.57 -1.96
C ILE A 238 8.78 12.76 -3.28
N ARG A 239 10.07 13.11 -3.23
CA ARG A 239 10.92 13.15 -4.43
C ARG A 239 10.96 11.78 -5.12
N THR A 240 11.16 10.71 -4.34
CA THR A 240 11.18 9.33 -4.88
C THR A 240 9.83 8.96 -5.50
N MET A 241 8.72 9.37 -4.88
CA MET A 241 7.38 9.20 -5.45
C MET A 241 7.23 9.94 -6.78
N TYR A 242 7.71 11.19 -6.87
CA TYR A 242 7.67 11.97 -8.10
C TYR A 242 8.52 11.33 -9.21
N GLU A 243 9.67 10.74 -8.87
CA GLU A 243 10.50 10.01 -9.84
C GLU A 243 9.78 8.75 -10.35
N ASN A 244 9.09 8.00 -9.50
CA ASN A 244 8.29 6.86 -9.92
C ASN A 244 7.15 7.30 -10.86
N TYR A 245 6.49 8.43 -10.56
CA TYR A 245 5.54 9.08 -11.46
C TYR A 245 6.17 9.36 -12.83
N LEU A 246 7.34 9.99 -12.88
CA LEU A 246 8.02 10.30 -14.15
C LEU A 246 8.38 9.04 -14.96
N GLN A 247 8.74 7.94 -14.29
CA GLN A 247 8.98 6.66 -14.96
C GLN A 247 7.69 6.15 -15.63
N ILE A 248 6.58 6.09 -14.88
CA ILE A 248 5.28 5.63 -15.39
C ILE A 248 4.78 6.54 -16.51
N SER A 249 4.86 7.86 -16.33
CA SER A 249 4.51 8.84 -17.36
C SER A 249 5.30 8.62 -18.66
N THR A 250 6.59 8.28 -18.54
CA THR A 250 7.42 7.95 -19.71
C THR A 250 6.96 6.66 -20.40
N ILE A 251 6.58 5.63 -19.64
CA ILE A 251 6.05 4.37 -20.20
C ILE A 251 4.77 4.66 -21.00
N VAL A 252 3.86 5.47 -20.45
CA VAL A 252 2.59 5.82 -21.08
C VAL A 252 2.80 6.60 -22.37
N HIS A 253 3.68 7.60 -22.35
CA HIS A 253 3.82 8.52 -23.49
C HIS A 253 4.87 8.09 -24.52
N TYR A 254 5.88 7.30 -24.13
CA TYR A 254 7.02 6.88 -24.96
C TYR A 254 7.46 5.43 -24.69
N PRO A 255 6.58 4.42 -24.83
CA PRO A 255 6.83 3.03 -24.41
C PRO A 255 8.01 2.38 -25.15
N VAL A 256 8.17 2.63 -26.46
CA VAL A 256 9.25 2.03 -27.27
C VAL A 256 10.62 2.52 -26.81
N GLN A 257 10.75 3.82 -26.53
CA GLN A 257 12.02 4.37 -26.05
C GLN A 257 12.31 3.89 -24.63
N MET A 258 11.28 3.75 -23.79
CA MET A 258 11.43 3.24 -22.43
C MET A 258 11.86 1.77 -22.42
N GLN A 259 11.32 0.93 -23.31
CA GLN A 259 11.77 -0.46 -23.46
C GLN A 259 13.25 -0.53 -23.85
N LYS A 260 13.70 0.28 -24.81
CA LYS A 260 15.13 0.33 -25.17
C LYS A 260 16.02 0.72 -23.99
N GLU A 261 15.62 1.73 -23.21
CA GLU A 261 16.37 2.15 -22.03
C GLU A 261 16.41 1.02 -20.97
N LEU A 262 15.31 0.30 -20.80
CA LEU A 262 15.19 -0.81 -19.87
C LEU A 262 16.08 -2.00 -20.27
N ASP A 263 16.03 -2.40 -21.54
CA ASP A 263 16.87 -3.47 -22.10
C ASP A 263 18.35 -3.14 -21.92
N ALA A 264 18.72 -1.87 -22.16
CA ALA A 264 20.09 -1.41 -21.97
C ALA A 264 20.52 -1.42 -20.48
N LYS A 265 19.63 -1.08 -19.55
CA LYS A 265 19.90 -1.17 -18.10
C LYS A 265 20.04 -2.62 -17.62
N VAL A 266 19.23 -3.55 -18.13
CA VAL A 266 19.42 -4.98 -17.91
C VAL A 266 20.78 -5.42 -18.45
N GLY A 267 21.14 -4.95 -19.63
CA GLY A 267 22.44 -5.20 -20.23
C GLY A 267 23.63 -4.70 -19.41
N LEU A 268 23.50 -3.56 -18.71
CA LEU A 268 24.52 -3.09 -17.75
C LEU A 268 24.69 -4.08 -16.60
N TYR A 269 23.59 -4.58 -16.04
CA TYR A 269 23.60 -5.55 -14.95
C TYR A 269 24.23 -6.89 -15.38
N LEU A 270 23.94 -7.33 -16.60
CA LEU A 270 24.49 -8.56 -17.18
C LEU A 270 25.93 -8.41 -17.73
N GLY A 271 26.49 -7.20 -17.71
CA GLY A 271 27.83 -6.92 -18.25
C GLY A 271 27.92 -6.92 -19.78
N THR A 272 26.79 -6.95 -20.50
CA THR A 272 26.75 -6.87 -21.97
C THR A 272 26.77 -5.42 -22.48
N HIS A 273 26.52 -4.46 -21.59
CA HIS A 273 26.59 -3.03 -21.89
C HIS A 273 27.55 -2.32 -20.93
N LYS A 274 28.01 -1.13 -21.34
CA LYS A 274 28.75 -0.19 -20.50
C LYS A 274 28.08 1.18 -20.47
N GLN A 275 28.21 1.90 -19.36
CA GLN A 275 27.67 3.24 -19.22
C GLN A 275 28.71 4.29 -19.62
N GLU A 276 28.32 5.21 -20.49
CA GLU A 276 29.00 6.49 -20.75
C GLU A 276 28.05 7.62 -20.35
N TYR A 277 28.58 8.77 -19.93
CA TYR A 277 27.88 9.91 -19.32
C TYR A 277 26.34 9.97 -19.48
N ASP A 278 25.82 10.09 -20.71
CA ASP A 278 24.39 10.19 -21.04
C ASP A 278 23.82 9.02 -21.88
N CYS A 279 24.58 7.95 -22.08
CA CYS A 279 24.16 6.80 -22.89
C CYS A 279 24.69 5.46 -22.38
N ILE A 280 23.96 4.40 -22.72
CA ILE A 280 24.35 3.02 -22.46
C ILE A 280 24.75 2.40 -23.79
N ILE A 281 25.91 1.75 -23.83
CA ILE A 281 26.50 1.22 -25.06
C ILE A 281 26.57 -0.30 -24.98
N ASP A 282 25.98 -0.97 -25.97
CA ASP A 282 26.16 -2.41 -26.19
C ASP A 282 27.62 -2.69 -26.57
N VAL A 283 28.29 -3.56 -25.80
CA VAL A 283 29.72 -3.86 -25.97
C VAL A 283 30.00 -4.58 -27.29
N SER A 284 29.07 -5.42 -27.75
CA SER A 284 29.21 -6.24 -28.95
C SER A 284 28.93 -5.45 -30.23
N SER A 285 27.86 -4.65 -30.25
CA SER A 285 27.40 -3.94 -31.46
C SER A 285 27.87 -2.48 -31.52
N GLY A 286 28.30 -1.91 -30.39
CA GLY A 286 28.61 -0.48 -30.28
C GLY A 286 27.37 0.43 -30.33
N SER A 287 26.16 -0.14 -30.37
CA SER A 287 24.90 0.60 -30.40
C SER A 287 24.72 1.42 -29.12
N LYS A 288 24.22 2.66 -29.26
CA LYS A 288 24.03 3.60 -28.15
C LYS A 288 22.55 3.81 -27.84
N THR A 289 22.19 3.64 -26.59
CA THR A 289 20.87 3.96 -26.04
C THR A 289 20.98 5.20 -25.15
N LYS A 290 20.32 6.29 -25.54
CA LYS A 290 20.30 7.53 -24.76
C LYS A 290 19.47 7.36 -23.49
N ILE A 291 19.99 7.84 -22.35
CA ILE A 291 19.27 7.87 -21.07
C ILE A 291 18.38 9.11 -21.02
N ILE A 292 17.09 8.95 -20.70
CA ILE A 292 16.17 10.07 -20.54
C ILE A 292 16.27 10.59 -19.09
N SER A 293 16.74 11.84 -18.94
CA SER A 293 16.79 12.53 -17.65
C SER A 293 15.40 12.86 -17.09
N ASN A 294 15.26 13.03 -15.78
CA ASN A 294 13.98 13.41 -15.16
C ASN A 294 13.38 14.70 -15.73
N LYS A 295 14.23 15.70 -16.05
CA LYS A 295 13.79 16.92 -16.75
C LYS A 295 13.15 16.61 -18.09
N GLN A 296 13.78 15.75 -18.88
CA GLN A 296 13.24 15.35 -20.18
C GLN A 296 11.93 14.59 -20.00
N ARG A 297 11.85 13.67 -19.03
CA ARG A 297 10.63 12.91 -18.69
C ARG A 297 9.45 13.82 -18.38
N ALA A 298 9.66 14.86 -17.57
CA ALA A 298 8.62 15.83 -17.24
C ALA A 298 8.08 16.57 -18.50
N MET A 299 8.89 16.73 -19.53
CA MET A 299 8.51 17.43 -20.77
C MET A 299 7.81 16.53 -21.81
N LEU A 300 7.69 15.22 -21.55
CA LEU A 300 7.21 14.23 -22.51
C LEU A 300 5.69 14.28 -22.72
N ASP A 301 4.92 14.45 -21.64
CA ASP A 301 3.46 14.59 -21.71
C ASP A 301 3.11 15.87 -22.49
N LYS A 302 2.45 15.72 -23.65
CA LYS A 302 2.13 16.85 -24.54
C LYS A 302 0.98 17.68 -23.99
N ASP A 303 0.02 17.05 -23.31
CA ASP A 303 -1.19 17.70 -22.83
C ASP A 303 -0.91 18.55 -21.59
N PHE A 304 0.12 18.15 -20.83
CA PHE A 304 0.52 18.81 -19.59
C PHE A 304 2.00 19.22 -19.56
N ARG A 305 2.61 19.46 -20.73
CA ARG A 305 4.05 19.79 -20.82
C ARG A 305 4.41 21.00 -19.97
N HIS A 306 3.60 22.05 -20.06
CA HIS A 306 3.85 23.31 -19.37
C HIS A 306 3.82 23.12 -17.85
N GLU A 307 2.76 22.49 -17.35
CA GLU A 307 2.51 22.22 -15.93
C GLU A 307 3.57 21.27 -15.36
N ASN A 308 3.90 20.20 -16.08
CA ASN A 308 4.95 19.27 -15.66
C ASN A 308 6.33 19.91 -15.63
N THR A 309 6.63 20.76 -16.61
CA THR A 309 7.91 21.49 -16.66
C THR A 309 8.02 22.43 -15.46
N HIS A 310 6.94 23.17 -15.15
CA HIS A 310 6.88 24.02 -13.97
C HIS A 310 7.08 23.22 -12.69
N LEU A 311 6.30 22.15 -12.48
CA LEU A 311 6.43 21.25 -11.33
C LEU A 311 7.83 20.64 -11.20
N TYR A 312 8.51 20.34 -12.31
CA TYR A 312 9.90 19.87 -12.27
C TYR A 312 10.84 20.94 -11.69
N PHE A 313 10.69 22.20 -12.09
CA PHE A 313 11.57 23.26 -11.58
C PHE A 313 11.20 23.73 -10.17
N THR A 314 9.91 23.75 -9.83
CA THR A 314 9.43 24.19 -8.52
C THR A 314 9.42 23.05 -7.52
N LEU A 315 8.54 22.06 -7.69
CA LEU A 315 8.36 20.96 -6.75
C LEU A 315 9.59 20.04 -6.71
N TYR A 316 10.02 19.48 -7.84
CA TYR A 316 11.17 18.55 -7.82
C TYR A 316 12.47 19.26 -7.39
N GLY A 317 12.65 20.53 -7.77
CA GLY A 317 13.74 21.37 -7.28
C GLY A 317 13.69 21.57 -5.76
N TYR A 318 12.52 21.93 -5.22
CA TYR A 318 12.31 22.08 -3.78
C TYR A 318 12.58 20.78 -3.01
N LEU A 319 11.98 19.66 -3.43
CA LEU A 319 12.16 18.36 -2.79
C LEU A 319 13.62 17.87 -2.85
N SER A 320 14.36 18.21 -3.91
CA SER A 320 15.78 17.86 -4.03
C SER A 320 16.66 18.55 -2.99
N ASN A 321 16.22 19.68 -2.43
CA ASN A 321 16.96 20.40 -1.38
C ASN A 321 16.92 19.67 -0.02
N PHE A 322 16.05 18.66 0.16
CA PHE A 322 16.01 17.84 1.38
C PHE A 322 16.92 16.60 1.30
N ILE A 323 17.41 16.26 0.11
CA ILE A 323 18.28 15.09 -0.11
C ILE A 323 19.74 15.40 0.17
N HIS A 324 20.15 16.62 -0.15
CA HIS A 324 21.50 17.11 0.05
C HIS A 324 21.47 18.28 1.03
N PRO A 325 22.49 18.46 1.88
CA PRO A 325 22.57 19.64 2.74
C PRO A 325 22.46 20.93 1.91
N ASP A 326 21.34 21.65 2.05
CA ASP A 326 21.03 22.85 1.28
C ASP A 326 20.48 23.95 2.20
N ILE A 327 21.07 25.13 2.12
CA ILE A 327 20.67 26.26 2.97
C ILE A 327 19.24 26.74 2.68
N ARG A 328 18.69 26.44 1.49
CA ARG A 328 17.34 26.87 1.10
C ARG A 328 16.23 26.23 1.94
N VAL A 329 16.49 25.08 2.56
CA VAL A 329 15.53 24.40 3.45
C VAL A 329 15.84 24.61 4.93
N VAL A 330 16.85 25.41 5.27
CA VAL A 330 17.27 25.62 6.67
C VAL A 330 16.14 26.14 7.56
N GLY A 331 15.19 26.89 6.99
CA GLY A 331 14.04 27.43 7.72
C GLY A 331 13.10 26.37 8.30
N HIS A 332 13.13 25.14 7.78
CA HIS A 332 12.39 24.00 8.33
C HIS A 332 12.96 23.56 9.67
N PHE A 333 14.27 23.73 9.89
CA PHE A 333 14.96 23.38 11.13
C PHE A 333 14.93 24.50 12.18
N PHE A 334 14.19 25.59 11.96
CA PHE A 334 14.07 26.70 12.90
C PHE A 334 12.71 26.70 13.59
N LYS A 335 12.70 26.74 14.92
CA LYS A 335 11.49 26.92 15.74
C LYS A 335 11.69 28.13 16.66
N ASP A 336 10.71 29.03 16.66
CA ASP A 336 10.73 30.26 17.49
C ASP A 336 12.00 31.12 17.31
N GLY A 337 12.57 31.12 16.11
CA GLY A 337 13.77 31.89 15.76
C GLY A 337 15.11 31.19 16.06
N TYR A 338 15.10 29.95 16.56
CA TYR A 338 16.30 29.20 16.88
C TYR A 338 16.38 27.89 16.09
N LEU A 339 17.60 27.47 15.76
CA LEU A 339 17.85 26.13 15.22
C LEU A 339 17.40 25.09 16.27
N SER A 340 16.51 24.20 15.87
CA SER A 340 15.93 23.18 16.72
C SER A 340 15.84 21.86 15.96
N HIS A 341 16.35 20.80 16.57
CA HIS A 341 16.18 19.44 16.06
C HIS A 341 14.74 18.92 16.23
N ASN A 342 13.88 19.67 16.93
CA ASN A 342 12.45 19.39 17.10
C ASN A 342 11.56 20.42 16.34
N ALA A 343 12.14 21.15 15.38
CA ALA A 343 11.36 22.01 14.52
C ALA A 343 10.59 21.13 13.53
N ASN A 344 9.26 21.18 13.61
CA ASN A 344 8.38 20.45 12.71
C ASN A 344 7.45 21.47 12.07
N LYS A 345 7.60 21.69 10.76
CA LYS A 345 6.76 22.60 9.98
C LYS A 345 6.10 21.88 8.81
N ASP A 346 5.08 22.50 8.24
CA ASP A 346 4.54 22.16 6.92
C ASP A 346 3.94 20.76 6.78
N GLN A 347 3.38 20.22 7.86
CA GLN A 347 2.68 18.92 7.86
C GLN A 347 1.57 18.83 6.80
N ILE A 348 0.76 19.88 6.66
CA ILE A 348 -0.27 19.96 5.62
C ILE A 348 0.36 19.93 4.23
N THR A 349 1.45 20.66 4.01
CA THR A 349 2.17 20.72 2.73
C THR A 349 2.71 19.35 2.34
N VAL A 350 3.22 18.59 3.31
CA VAL A 350 3.67 17.21 3.11
C VAL A 350 2.52 16.35 2.56
N PHE A 351 1.37 16.30 3.24
CA PHE A 351 0.23 15.51 2.77
C PHE A 351 -0.33 16.02 1.46
N TYR A 352 -0.34 17.34 1.23
CA TYR A 352 -0.75 17.94 -0.03
C TYR A 352 0.12 17.46 -1.19
N TYR A 353 1.45 17.50 -1.05
CA TYR A 353 2.36 17.03 -2.11
C TYR A 353 2.31 15.50 -2.31
N ILE A 354 2.13 14.71 -1.25
CA ILE A 354 1.87 13.26 -1.39
C ILE A 354 0.64 13.05 -2.27
N ASN A 355 -0.49 13.69 -1.96
CA ASN A 355 -1.72 13.55 -2.73
C ASN A 355 -1.58 14.09 -4.17
N LEU A 356 -0.86 15.19 -4.37
CA LEU A 356 -0.59 15.78 -5.69
C LEU A 356 0.18 14.81 -6.61
N VAL A 357 1.28 14.22 -6.13
CA VAL A 357 2.05 13.26 -6.92
C VAL A 357 1.19 12.03 -7.25
N ASN A 358 0.38 11.58 -6.29
CA ASN A 358 -0.52 10.45 -6.50
C ASN A 358 -1.58 10.71 -7.55
N VAL A 359 -2.24 11.88 -7.53
CA VAL A 359 -3.28 12.17 -8.52
C VAL A 359 -2.71 12.25 -9.94
N MET A 360 -1.49 12.80 -10.08
CA MET A 360 -0.76 12.82 -11.35
C MET A 360 -0.44 11.41 -11.85
N LEU A 361 0.02 10.54 -10.94
CA LEU A 361 0.32 9.14 -11.25
C LEU A 361 -0.94 8.39 -11.65
N LEU A 362 -2.03 8.46 -10.87
CA LEU A 362 -3.29 7.79 -11.19
C LEU A 362 -3.85 8.20 -12.54
N PHE A 363 -3.77 9.49 -12.86
CA PHE A 363 -4.22 10.00 -14.16
C PHE A 363 -3.42 9.40 -15.34
N ASP A 364 -2.11 9.23 -15.18
CA ASP A 364 -1.29 8.54 -16.20
C ASP A 364 -1.57 7.03 -16.23
N LEU A 365 -1.91 6.40 -15.10
CA LEU A 365 -2.37 5.00 -15.10
C LEU A 365 -3.68 4.82 -15.89
N LEU A 366 -4.60 5.80 -15.88
CA LEU A 366 -5.83 5.73 -16.68
C LEU A 366 -5.58 5.77 -18.19
N LYS A 367 -4.49 6.41 -18.62
CA LYS A 367 -4.04 6.43 -20.02
C LYS A 367 -3.38 5.11 -20.42
N SER A 368 -2.96 4.29 -19.46
CA SER A 368 -2.29 3.02 -19.70
C SER A 368 -3.29 1.92 -20.04
N SER A 369 -2.95 1.08 -21.02
CA SER A 369 -3.70 -0.15 -21.31
C SER A 369 -3.35 -1.32 -20.38
N ILE A 370 -2.50 -1.09 -19.37
CA ILE A 370 -2.05 -2.14 -18.45
C ILE A 370 -3.16 -2.56 -17.47
N PHE A 371 -4.04 -1.63 -17.11
CA PHE A 371 -5.11 -1.84 -16.14
C PHE A 371 -6.47 -1.72 -16.83
N ASP A 372 -7.35 -2.68 -16.58
CA ASP A 372 -8.68 -2.75 -17.17
C ASP A 372 -9.75 -3.05 -16.11
N GLY A 373 -11.00 -3.20 -16.56
CA GLY A 373 -12.10 -3.67 -15.75
C GLY A 373 -12.33 -2.85 -14.47
N GLN A 374 -12.28 -3.52 -13.32
CA GLN A 374 -12.56 -2.88 -12.03
C GLN A 374 -11.41 -1.96 -11.57
N ASN A 375 -10.16 -2.34 -11.84
CA ASN A 375 -8.99 -1.51 -11.49
C ASN A 375 -9.08 -0.14 -12.16
N GLN A 376 -9.45 -0.09 -13.44
CA GLN A 376 -9.59 1.18 -14.16
C GLN A 376 -10.71 2.06 -13.58
N LYS A 377 -11.83 1.46 -13.15
CA LYS A 377 -12.93 2.20 -12.49
C LYS A 377 -12.50 2.76 -11.13
N ASP A 378 -11.83 1.95 -10.33
CA ASP A 378 -11.34 2.34 -9.00
C ASP A 378 -10.31 3.49 -9.13
N ILE A 379 -9.35 3.38 -10.06
CA ILE A 379 -8.39 4.45 -10.38
C ILE A 379 -9.13 5.72 -10.82
N LYS A 380 -10.15 5.63 -11.69
CA LYS A 380 -10.92 6.79 -12.18
C LYS A 380 -11.60 7.52 -11.03
N ASN A 381 -12.32 6.78 -10.18
CA ASN A 381 -13.04 7.33 -9.03
C ASN A 381 -12.07 8.06 -8.07
N PHE A 382 -10.97 7.41 -7.71
CA PHE A 382 -9.93 8.01 -6.86
C PHE A 382 -9.31 9.26 -7.49
N THR A 383 -9.01 9.21 -8.79
CA THR A 383 -8.43 10.36 -9.50
C THR A 383 -9.35 11.58 -9.40
N ILE A 384 -10.66 11.41 -9.63
CA ILE A 384 -11.64 12.50 -9.52
C ILE A 384 -11.65 13.07 -8.11
N LYS A 385 -11.89 12.23 -7.10
CA LYS A 385 -12.07 12.67 -5.71
C LYS A 385 -10.83 13.35 -5.13
N VAL A 386 -9.64 12.79 -5.39
CA VAL A 386 -8.38 13.42 -4.94
C VAL A 386 -8.11 14.72 -5.69
N THR A 387 -8.47 14.81 -6.98
CA THR A 387 -8.33 16.07 -7.74
C THR A 387 -9.23 17.17 -7.15
N GLU A 388 -10.49 16.85 -6.85
CA GLU A 388 -11.45 17.77 -6.23
C GLU A 388 -10.99 18.24 -4.85
N LEU A 389 -10.47 17.31 -4.03
CA LEU A 389 -9.84 17.62 -2.75
C LEU A 389 -8.70 18.62 -2.92
N LEU A 390 -7.74 18.34 -3.80
CA LEU A 390 -6.57 19.19 -4.00
C LEU A 390 -6.93 20.57 -4.54
N LEU A 391 -7.94 20.67 -5.42
CA LEU A 391 -8.48 21.95 -5.88
C LEU A 391 -9.11 22.74 -4.73
N THR A 392 -9.84 22.07 -3.84
CA THR A 392 -10.42 22.71 -2.66
C THR A 392 -9.32 23.27 -1.77
N VAL A 393 -8.30 22.47 -1.46
CA VAL A 393 -7.14 22.91 -0.66
C VAL A 393 -6.40 24.08 -1.32
N SER A 394 -6.15 24.00 -2.62
CA SER A 394 -5.44 25.05 -3.37
C SER A 394 -6.17 26.39 -3.38
N ARG A 395 -7.51 26.36 -3.36
CA ARG A 395 -8.34 27.57 -3.32
C ARG A 395 -8.42 28.19 -1.93
N MET A 396 -8.20 27.41 -0.87
CA MET A 396 -8.22 27.87 0.52
C MET A 396 -6.92 28.58 0.93
N SER A 397 -5.80 28.34 0.25
CA SER A 397 -4.56 29.08 0.51
C SER A 397 -4.69 30.52 -0.03
N ASN A 398 -4.83 31.49 0.89
CA ASN A 398 -5.03 32.93 0.60
C ASN A 398 -3.88 33.61 -0.17
N ASP A 399 -2.74 32.94 -0.35
CA ASP A 399 -1.56 33.49 -1.03
C ASP A 399 -1.57 33.30 -2.56
N GLY A 400 -2.72 32.97 -3.15
CA GLY A 400 -2.81 32.71 -4.59
C GLY A 400 -2.03 31.44 -4.94
N GLY A 401 -2.41 30.32 -4.32
CA GLY A 401 -1.77 29.01 -4.51
C GLY A 401 -1.43 28.73 -5.97
N ASP A 402 -0.26 28.12 -6.21
CA ASP A 402 0.38 27.98 -7.52
C ASP A 402 -0.63 27.73 -8.65
N SER A 403 -0.96 28.80 -9.40
CA SER A 403 -2.05 28.80 -10.38
C SER A 403 -1.83 27.73 -11.45
N ILE A 404 -0.58 27.35 -11.71
CA ILE A 404 -0.22 26.30 -12.65
C ILE A 404 -0.65 24.91 -12.14
N ILE A 405 -0.59 24.66 -10.83
CA ILE A 405 -1.10 23.42 -10.23
C ILE A 405 -2.62 23.38 -10.33
N GLN A 406 -3.30 24.49 -10.04
CA GLN A 406 -4.76 24.57 -10.17
C GLN A 406 -5.21 24.34 -11.61
N ASP A 407 -4.54 24.97 -12.58
CA ASP A 407 -4.80 24.78 -14.01
C ASP A 407 -4.61 23.33 -14.42
N ARG A 408 -3.55 22.67 -13.93
CA ARG A 408 -3.32 21.25 -14.16
C ARG A 408 -4.49 20.40 -13.67
N LEU A 409 -4.87 20.56 -12.40
CA LEU A 409 -5.94 19.78 -11.77
C LEU A 409 -7.28 20.02 -12.46
N GLN A 410 -7.57 21.25 -12.86
CA GLN A 410 -8.79 21.60 -13.59
C GLN A 410 -8.83 20.97 -14.99
N LYS A 411 -7.70 20.98 -15.71
CA LYS A 411 -7.53 20.30 -17.00
C LYS A 411 -7.73 18.79 -16.88
N MET A 412 -7.22 18.17 -15.81
CA MET A 412 -7.45 16.74 -15.53
C MET A 412 -8.94 16.44 -15.38
N LEU A 413 -9.67 17.18 -14.53
CA LEU A 413 -11.13 16.99 -14.34
C LEU A 413 -11.94 17.20 -15.62
N SER A 414 -11.48 18.08 -16.49
CA SER A 414 -12.17 18.39 -17.75
C SER A 414 -11.80 17.42 -18.88
N SER A 415 -10.86 16.50 -18.65
CA SER A 415 -10.48 15.48 -19.62
C SER A 415 -11.61 14.48 -19.87
N SER A 416 -11.74 14.03 -21.13
CA SER A 416 -12.65 12.94 -21.50
C SER A 416 -12.32 11.61 -20.80
N LEU A 417 -11.13 11.47 -20.20
CA LEU A 417 -10.76 10.29 -19.39
C LEU A 417 -11.52 10.26 -18.05
N LEU A 418 -11.90 11.43 -17.53
CA LEU A 418 -12.59 11.57 -16.23
C LEU A 418 -14.09 11.85 -16.38
N GLN A 419 -14.54 12.36 -17.53
CA GLN A 419 -15.96 12.34 -17.93
C GLN A 419 -16.42 10.89 -18.15
#